data_AF-A0A936T0R2-F1
#
_entry.id   AF-A0A936T0R2-F1
#
_cell.length_a   1.000
_cell.length_b   1.000
_cell.length_c   1.000
_cell.angle_alpha   90.00
_cell.angle_beta   90.00
_cell.angle_gamma   90.00
#
_symmetry.space_group_name_H-M   'P 1'
#
loop_
_entity.id
_entity.type
_entity.pdbx_description
1 polymer ?
#
loop_
_entity_poly.entity_id
_entity_poly.type
_entity_poly.pdbx_seq_one_letter_code
_entity_poly.pdbx_strand_id
1 'polypeptide(L)'
;MKWNRSILTWGLLSIGLLLHSPAQATTVTHLEITRGAVNYDGPNQDALDRLLAQDGVMQMGRFQGVGNLVPTINRSNETHALFTSGFSGASAPSAVITDSVIKVDLSSLFFSINQGTAYRLWNIGTVVTGLYNPTSKEFALSWDRVLGENCQQGQASFFLNGLVHFDSDVQPVPIPAAAWLFGSGIAGIAALVRRRNTH
;
A
#
# COMPACT_ATOMS: atom_id res chain seq x y z
N MET A 1 21.22 -8.96 69.13
CA MET A 1 21.50 -7.59 68.68
C MET A 1 22.11 -7.65 67.29
N LYS A 2 21.64 -6.82 66.35
CA LYS A 2 22.07 -6.74 64.93
C LYS A 2 21.71 -7.94 64.03
N TRP A 3 21.75 -7.68 62.71
CA TRP A 3 20.85 -8.20 61.66
C TRP A 3 21.64 -8.36 60.33
N ASN A 4 20.99 -8.85 59.24
CA ASN A 4 21.52 -9.04 57.86
C ASN A 4 22.54 -10.19 57.67
N ARG A 5 22.70 -10.86 56.50
CA ARG A 5 22.11 -10.87 55.12
C ARG A 5 22.55 -12.20 54.45
N SER A 6 22.04 -12.75 53.34
CA SER A 6 20.94 -12.48 52.38
C SER A 6 20.34 -13.85 51.98
N ILE A 7 19.04 -14.02 51.70
CA ILE A 7 18.35 -13.86 50.40
C ILE A 7 19.17 -14.41 49.21
N LEU A 8 18.97 -15.61 48.65
CA LEU A 8 17.82 -16.38 48.07
C LEU A 8 18.02 -16.52 46.55
N THR A 9 18.13 -17.78 46.13
CA THR A 9 18.42 -18.25 44.77
C THR A 9 17.27 -17.93 43.80
N TRP A 10 17.47 -17.00 42.87
CA TRP A 10 16.62 -16.83 41.66
C TRP A 10 17.51 -16.44 40.48
N GLY A 11 17.65 -17.32 39.49
CA GLY A 11 18.58 -17.11 38.39
C GLY A 11 18.43 -18.01 37.17
N LEU A 12 17.29 -18.70 37.01
CA LEU A 12 16.97 -19.51 35.83
C LEU A 12 15.45 -19.46 35.54
N LEU A 13 14.99 -18.38 34.91
CA LEU A 13 13.70 -18.37 34.21
C LEU A 13 13.76 -17.37 33.05
N SER A 14 13.10 -17.71 31.93
CA SER A 14 12.78 -16.80 30.82
C SER A 14 13.89 -16.40 29.82
N ILE A 15 14.52 -17.39 29.17
CA ILE A 15 15.01 -17.21 27.77
C ILE A 15 14.14 -18.11 26.88
N GLY A 16 12.97 -17.60 26.48
CA GLY A 16 11.95 -18.41 25.79
C GLY A 16 10.83 -17.59 25.15
N LEU A 17 11.13 -16.33 24.80
CA LEU A 17 10.18 -15.40 24.21
C LEU A 17 10.87 -14.61 23.09
N LEU A 18 10.14 -14.43 21.97
CA LEU A 18 10.49 -13.59 20.82
C LEU A 18 11.52 -14.14 19.80
N LEU A 19 11.30 -15.38 19.34
CA LEU A 19 11.54 -15.74 17.93
C LEU A 19 10.28 -15.50 17.09
N HIS A 20 9.72 -14.29 17.18
CA HIS A 20 8.81 -13.79 16.16
C HIS A 20 9.66 -12.95 15.21
N SER A 21 9.95 -13.48 14.02
CA SER A 21 10.51 -12.67 12.93
C SER A 21 9.59 -11.48 12.69
N PRO A 22 10.04 -10.22 12.77
CA PRO A 22 9.21 -9.10 12.43
C PRO A 22 8.89 -9.17 10.94
N ALA A 23 7.61 -9.24 10.58
CA ALA A 23 7.18 -9.23 9.20
C ALA A 23 7.70 -7.97 8.51
N GLN A 24 8.52 -8.13 7.47
CA GLN A 24 9.22 -7.01 6.84
C GLN A 24 8.27 -6.28 5.88
N ALA A 25 7.77 -5.13 6.33
CA ALA A 25 7.00 -4.24 5.48
C ALA A 25 7.87 -3.71 4.31
N THR A 26 7.47 -3.98 3.08
CA THR A 26 8.18 -3.55 1.87
C THR A 26 7.32 -2.55 1.09
N THR A 27 7.88 -1.38 0.79
CA THR A 27 7.20 -0.34 -0.01
C THR A 27 7.26 -0.68 -1.50
N VAL A 28 6.11 -0.66 -2.16
CA VAL A 28 5.98 -0.85 -3.60
C VAL A 28 6.17 0.48 -4.33
N THR A 29 6.81 0.47 -5.50
CA THR A 29 7.05 1.71 -6.28
C THR A 29 6.14 1.83 -7.49
N HIS A 30 5.74 0.70 -8.10
CA HIS A 30 4.66 0.66 -9.06
C HIS A 30 3.98 -0.72 -9.12
N LEU A 31 2.71 -0.69 -9.53
CA LEU A 31 1.91 -1.87 -9.85
C LEU A 31 1.70 -1.89 -11.36
N GLU A 32 2.18 -2.95 -12.00
CA GLU A 32 1.81 -3.27 -13.38
C GLU A 32 0.47 -3.99 -13.33
N ILE A 33 -0.57 -3.37 -13.90
CA ILE A 33 -1.90 -3.95 -14.04
C ILE A 33 -1.90 -4.73 -15.34
N THR A 34 -2.22 -6.03 -15.27
CA THR A 34 -2.30 -6.91 -16.46
C THR A 34 -3.71 -7.40 -16.73
N ARG A 35 -4.58 -7.42 -15.71
CA ARG A 35 -6.02 -7.62 -15.87
C ARG A 35 -6.75 -6.86 -14.78
N GLY A 36 -7.93 -6.38 -15.13
CA GLY A 36 -8.91 -5.86 -14.21
C GLY A 36 -10.31 -6.15 -14.73
N ALA A 37 -11.28 -6.07 -13.84
CA ALA A 37 -12.69 -6.26 -14.18
C ALA A 37 -13.57 -5.48 -13.21
N VAL A 38 -14.81 -5.19 -13.62
CA VAL A 38 -15.86 -4.72 -12.72
C VAL A 38 -17.16 -5.50 -12.93
N ASN A 39 -17.74 -5.94 -11.81
CA ASN A 39 -19.13 -6.39 -11.77
C ASN A 39 -19.99 -5.25 -11.21
N TYR A 40 -20.78 -4.61 -12.07
CA TYR A 40 -21.62 -3.46 -11.73
C TYR A 40 -22.79 -3.38 -12.71
N ASP A 41 -24.03 -3.50 -12.22
CA ASP A 41 -25.22 -3.32 -13.06
C ASP A 41 -25.52 -1.84 -13.23
N GLY A 42 -25.08 -1.26 -14.35
CA GLY A 42 -25.33 0.14 -14.67
C GLY A 42 -24.76 0.58 -16.03
N PRO A 43 -25.13 1.78 -16.51
CA PRO A 43 -24.98 2.18 -17.92
C PRO A 43 -23.55 2.26 -18.44
N ASN A 44 -22.56 2.29 -17.54
CA ASN A 44 -21.14 2.47 -17.87
C ASN A 44 -20.30 1.20 -17.64
N GLN A 45 -20.91 0.06 -17.30
CA GLN A 45 -20.21 -1.20 -17.01
C GLN A 45 -19.22 -1.57 -18.12
N ASP A 46 -19.69 -1.70 -19.36
CA ASP A 46 -18.88 -2.03 -20.54
C ASP A 46 -17.64 -1.15 -20.75
N ALA A 47 -17.74 0.15 -20.42
CA ALA A 47 -16.65 1.10 -20.62
C ALA A 47 -15.64 1.03 -19.47
N LEU A 48 -16.12 0.88 -18.24
CA LEU A 48 -15.31 0.74 -17.04
C LEU A 48 -14.57 -0.60 -17.00
N ASP A 49 -15.24 -1.70 -17.38
CA ASP A 49 -14.66 -3.04 -17.46
C ASP A 49 -13.55 -3.08 -18.50
N ARG A 50 -13.80 -2.55 -19.71
CA ARG A 50 -12.76 -2.42 -20.74
C ARG A 50 -11.59 -1.52 -20.34
N LEU A 51 -11.83 -0.47 -19.56
CA LEU A 51 -10.74 0.38 -19.03
C LEU A 51 -9.86 -0.39 -18.05
N LEU A 52 -10.47 -1.18 -17.15
CA LEU A 52 -9.77 -2.00 -16.15
C LEU A 52 -9.07 -3.21 -16.77
N ALA A 53 -9.60 -3.75 -17.88
CA ALA A 53 -9.02 -4.86 -18.63
C ALA A 53 -7.82 -4.47 -19.52
N GLN A 54 -7.45 -3.19 -19.60
CA GLN A 54 -6.23 -2.76 -20.29
C GLN A 54 -5.00 -2.93 -19.42
N ASP A 55 -3.88 -3.31 -20.05
CA ASP A 55 -2.57 -3.23 -19.42
C ASP A 55 -2.23 -1.77 -19.06
N GLY A 56 -1.65 -1.56 -17.89
CA GLY A 56 -1.34 -0.23 -17.38
C GLY A 56 -0.33 -0.25 -16.24
N VAL A 57 0.19 0.92 -15.88
CA VAL A 57 1.15 1.04 -14.76
C VAL A 57 0.65 2.08 -13.79
N MET A 58 0.35 1.67 -12.55
CA MET A 58 0.06 2.59 -11.45
C MET A 58 1.35 2.87 -10.67
N GLN A 59 1.81 4.12 -10.72
CA GLN A 59 3.00 4.58 -10.03
C GLN A 59 2.64 5.03 -8.61
N MET A 60 3.27 4.42 -7.60
CA MET A 60 3.04 4.79 -6.20
C MET A 60 3.68 6.15 -5.90
N GLY A 61 3.13 6.85 -4.89
CA GLY A 61 3.62 8.13 -4.39
C GLY A 61 3.29 9.35 -5.27
N ARG A 62 2.61 9.20 -6.41
CA ARG A 62 2.27 10.32 -7.31
C ARG A 62 0.90 10.18 -7.97
N PHE A 63 0.29 11.30 -8.32
CA PHE A 63 -0.96 11.32 -9.09
C PHE A 63 -0.67 11.16 -10.59
N GLN A 64 -1.49 10.37 -11.28
CA GLN A 64 -1.45 10.15 -12.73
C GLN A 64 -2.71 10.73 -13.35
N GLY A 65 -2.53 11.64 -14.31
CA GLY A 65 -3.65 12.24 -15.05
C GLY A 65 -4.34 11.29 -16.03
N VAL A 66 -5.39 11.80 -16.67
CA VAL A 66 -6.17 11.10 -17.71
C VAL A 66 -5.25 10.57 -18.81
N GLY A 67 -5.34 9.26 -19.08
CA GLY A 67 -4.52 8.57 -20.08
C GLY A 67 -3.15 8.08 -19.59
N ASN A 68 -2.71 8.47 -18.40
CA ASN A 68 -1.38 8.09 -17.87
C ASN A 68 -1.39 6.78 -17.06
N LEU A 69 -2.56 6.25 -16.70
CA LEU A 69 -2.70 4.95 -16.02
C LEU A 69 -2.90 3.83 -17.03
N VAL A 70 -3.92 4.01 -17.87
CA VAL A 70 -4.29 3.20 -19.04
C VAL A 70 -4.75 4.17 -20.15
N PRO A 71 -4.69 3.78 -21.43
CA PRO A 71 -5.24 4.58 -22.53
C PRO A 71 -6.73 4.89 -22.31
N THR A 72 -7.18 6.07 -22.75
CA THR A 72 -8.59 6.44 -22.70
C THR A 72 -9.40 5.70 -23.77
N ILE A 73 -10.66 5.41 -23.47
CA ILE A 73 -11.59 4.81 -24.43
C ILE A 73 -12.50 5.93 -24.95
N ASN A 74 -12.46 6.17 -26.26
CA ASN A 74 -13.35 7.11 -26.92
C ASN A 74 -14.52 6.34 -27.59
N ARG A 75 -15.77 6.70 -27.27
CA ARG A 75 -16.98 6.16 -27.90
C ARG A 75 -17.85 7.32 -28.39
N SER A 76 -17.99 7.47 -29.70
CA SER A 76 -18.74 8.57 -30.34
C SER A 76 -18.25 9.95 -29.87
N ASN A 77 -18.93 10.58 -28.91
CA ASN A 77 -18.57 11.88 -28.33
C ASN A 77 -18.19 11.78 -26.83
N GLU A 78 -17.99 10.57 -26.31
CA GLU A 78 -17.63 10.32 -24.92
C GLU A 78 -16.18 9.84 -24.80
N THR A 79 -15.41 10.47 -23.91
CA THR A 79 -14.09 9.99 -23.48
C THR A 79 -14.21 9.41 -22.07
N HIS A 80 -14.00 8.10 -21.95
CA HIS A 80 -13.93 7.38 -20.69
C HIS A 80 -12.47 7.25 -20.23
N ALA A 81 -12.19 7.49 -18.95
CA ALA A 81 -10.84 7.46 -18.41
C ALA A 81 -10.75 6.93 -16.97
N LEU A 82 -9.63 6.27 -16.67
CA LEU A 82 -9.14 6.04 -15.31
C LEU A 82 -7.95 6.95 -15.03
N PHE A 83 -7.91 7.53 -13.83
CA PHE A 83 -6.83 8.41 -13.38
C PHE A 83 -6.82 8.51 -11.86
N THR A 84 -5.77 9.09 -11.28
CA THR A 84 -5.65 9.31 -9.83
C THR A 84 -5.50 10.79 -9.53
N SER A 85 -6.19 11.29 -8.49
CA SER A 85 -6.21 12.72 -8.17
C SER A 85 -6.48 12.99 -6.69
N GLY A 86 -5.94 14.10 -6.18
CA GLY A 86 -6.19 14.61 -4.84
C GLY A 86 -7.50 15.39 -4.68
N PHE A 87 -8.44 15.34 -5.63
CA PHE A 87 -9.69 16.12 -5.60
C PHE A 87 -10.56 15.88 -4.35
N SER A 88 -10.47 14.69 -3.75
CA SER A 88 -11.17 14.32 -2.51
C SER A 88 -10.36 14.63 -1.24
N GLY A 89 -9.18 15.24 -1.35
CA GLY A 89 -8.21 15.37 -0.27
C GLY A 89 -7.42 14.08 0.03
N ALA A 90 -7.68 12.99 -0.71
CA ALA A 90 -6.92 11.74 -0.59
C ALA A 90 -5.46 11.90 -1.04
N SER A 91 -4.57 11.13 -0.43
CA SER A 91 -3.16 11.04 -0.84
C SER A 91 -3.00 10.34 -2.20
N ALA A 92 -1.82 10.51 -2.81
CA ALA A 92 -1.45 9.73 -3.99
C ALA A 92 -1.44 8.22 -3.67
N PRO A 93 -1.65 7.34 -4.67
CA PRO A 93 -1.68 5.89 -4.45
C PRO A 93 -0.43 5.39 -3.74
N SER A 94 -0.58 4.45 -2.82
CA SER A 94 0.54 3.84 -2.12
C SER A 94 0.30 2.37 -1.90
N ALA A 95 1.36 1.57 -1.82
CA ALA A 95 1.25 0.15 -1.56
C ALA A 95 2.38 -0.34 -0.64
N VAL A 96 2.00 -1.17 0.33
CA VAL A 96 2.90 -1.81 1.28
C VAL A 96 2.57 -3.29 1.31
N ILE A 97 3.61 -4.11 1.20
CA ILE A 97 3.51 -5.57 1.33
C ILE A 97 3.98 -5.99 2.71
N THR A 98 3.31 -6.97 3.30
CA THR A 98 3.70 -7.64 4.53
C THR A 98 3.49 -9.13 4.31
N ASP A 99 4.60 -9.88 4.23
CA ASP A 99 4.65 -11.30 3.88
C ASP A 99 3.96 -11.64 2.55
N SER A 100 2.77 -12.25 2.57
CA SER A 100 1.96 -12.61 1.39
C SER A 100 0.70 -11.75 1.23
N VAL A 101 0.63 -10.63 1.95
CA VAL A 101 -0.47 -9.66 1.91
C VAL A 101 0.03 -8.35 1.32
N ILE A 102 -0.73 -7.78 0.40
CA ILE A 102 -0.53 -6.42 -0.09
C ILE A 102 -1.66 -5.53 0.39
N LYS A 103 -1.32 -4.34 0.90
CA LYS A 103 -2.27 -3.28 1.21
C LYS A 103 -2.00 -2.11 0.27
N VAL A 104 -3.01 -1.69 -0.48
CA VAL A 104 -2.93 -0.60 -1.46
C VAL A 104 -3.94 0.47 -1.08
N ASP A 105 -3.49 1.71 -0.92
CA ASP A 105 -4.37 2.86 -0.90
C ASP A 105 -4.67 3.28 -2.34
N LEU A 106 -5.89 2.97 -2.78
CA LEU A 106 -6.44 3.43 -4.06
C LEU A 106 -7.44 4.58 -3.85
N SER A 107 -7.55 5.21 -2.68
CA SER A 107 -8.63 6.17 -2.35
C SER A 107 -8.67 7.41 -3.24
N SER A 108 -7.58 7.69 -3.97
CA SER A 108 -7.49 8.74 -5.00
C SER A 108 -7.77 8.26 -6.43
N LEU A 109 -8.21 7.01 -6.64
CA LEU A 109 -8.57 6.44 -7.95
C LEU A 109 -9.98 6.87 -8.37
N PHE A 110 -10.09 7.41 -9.59
CA PHE A 110 -11.33 7.87 -10.17
C PHE A 110 -11.59 7.29 -11.57
N PHE A 111 -12.88 7.14 -11.87
CA PHE A 111 -13.41 6.93 -13.21
C PHE A 111 -14.13 8.19 -13.66
N SER A 112 -13.91 8.65 -14.89
CA SER A 112 -14.65 9.77 -15.48
C SER A 112 -15.16 9.51 -16.88
N ILE A 113 -16.19 10.27 -17.23
CA ILE A 113 -16.76 10.36 -18.57
C ILE A 113 -16.87 11.83 -18.94
N ASN A 114 -16.23 12.21 -20.04
CA ASN A 114 -16.33 13.53 -20.64
C ASN A 114 -17.18 13.46 -21.92
N GLN A 115 -18.29 14.19 -21.95
CA GLN A 115 -19.25 14.27 -23.07
C GLN A 115 -19.18 15.64 -23.78
N GLY A 116 -18.04 16.33 -23.70
CA GLY A 116 -17.81 17.67 -24.26
C GLY A 116 -18.41 18.80 -23.43
N THR A 117 -19.72 18.76 -23.17
CA THR A 117 -20.43 19.76 -22.34
C THR A 117 -20.73 19.29 -20.92
N ALA A 118 -20.61 17.99 -20.65
CA ALA A 118 -20.80 17.40 -19.33
C ALA A 118 -19.58 16.56 -18.93
N TYR A 119 -19.17 16.65 -17.67
CA TYR A 119 -18.12 15.84 -17.08
C TYR A 119 -18.67 15.15 -15.84
N ARG A 120 -18.63 13.81 -15.82
CA ARG A 120 -19.04 12.99 -14.67
C ARG A 120 -17.83 12.29 -14.09
N LEU A 121 -17.81 12.16 -12.76
CA LEU A 121 -16.65 11.70 -12.01
C LEU A 121 -17.08 10.87 -10.81
N TRP A 122 -16.57 9.64 -10.71
CA TRP A 122 -16.84 8.73 -9.59
C TRP A 122 -15.54 8.29 -8.91
N ASN A 123 -15.52 8.36 -7.58
CA ASN A 123 -14.43 7.82 -6.78
C ASN A 123 -14.59 6.30 -6.62
N ILE A 124 -13.96 5.54 -7.51
CA ILE A 124 -13.95 4.08 -7.47
C ILE A 124 -12.90 3.53 -6.49
N GLY A 125 -12.10 4.41 -5.89
CA GLY A 125 -10.99 4.09 -5.00
C GLY A 125 -11.34 3.77 -3.55
N THR A 126 -10.51 2.95 -2.90
CA THR A 126 -10.51 2.77 -1.44
C THR A 126 -9.17 2.18 -0.96
N VAL A 127 -8.98 2.06 0.36
CA VAL A 127 -7.86 1.28 0.91
C VAL A 127 -8.21 -0.21 0.84
N VAL A 128 -7.61 -0.92 -0.11
CA VAL A 128 -7.83 -2.35 -0.36
C VAL A 128 -6.71 -3.19 0.24
N THR A 129 -7.05 -4.38 0.70
CA THR A 129 -6.09 -5.43 1.09
C THR A 129 -6.32 -6.63 0.20
N GLY A 130 -5.25 -7.26 -0.26
CA GLY A 130 -5.30 -8.39 -1.18
C GLY A 130 -4.10 -9.32 -1.02
N LEU A 131 -4.00 -10.28 -1.94
CA LEU A 131 -2.99 -11.32 -1.94
C LEU A 131 -1.77 -10.88 -2.74
N TYR A 132 -0.58 -11.28 -2.30
CA TYR A 132 0.68 -11.11 -3.01
C TYR A 132 1.50 -12.41 -2.96
N ASN A 133 2.00 -12.84 -4.11
CA ASN A 133 2.87 -13.99 -4.23
C ASN A 133 4.34 -13.52 -4.21
N PRO A 134 5.12 -13.80 -3.14
CA PRO A 134 6.50 -13.35 -3.05
C PRO A 134 7.44 -13.99 -4.09
N THR A 135 7.04 -15.11 -4.70
CA THR A 135 7.81 -15.82 -5.73
C THR A 135 7.58 -15.26 -7.13
N SER A 136 6.32 -15.18 -7.58
CA SER A 136 5.99 -14.68 -8.93
C SER A 136 5.86 -13.14 -9.02
N LYS A 137 5.83 -12.45 -7.88
CA LYS A 137 5.53 -11.01 -7.74
C LYS A 137 4.11 -10.62 -8.13
N GLU A 138 3.23 -11.59 -8.37
CA GLU A 138 1.84 -11.35 -8.70
C GLU A 138 1.06 -10.81 -7.49
N PHE A 139 0.14 -9.89 -7.74
CA PHE A 139 -0.85 -9.42 -6.78
C PHE A 139 -2.28 -9.66 -7.27
N ALA A 140 -3.22 -9.77 -6.33
CA ALA A 140 -4.65 -9.77 -6.61
C ALA A 140 -5.39 -8.91 -5.57
N LEU A 141 -6.12 -7.90 -6.04
CA LEU A 141 -6.96 -7.01 -5.24
C LEU A 141 -8.43 -7.22 -5.61
N SER A 142 -9.32 -7.14 -4.62
CA SER A 142 -10.75 -7.01 -4.86
C SER A 142 -11.37 -6.10 -3.79
N TRP A 143 -12.28 -5.24 -4.20
CA TRP A 143 -12.98 -4.32 -3.30
C TRP A 143 -14.35 -3.91 -3.86
N ASP A 144 -15.25 -3.52 -2.98
CA ASP A 144 -16.56 -3.00 -3.35
C ASP A 144 -16.63 -1.47 -3.23
N ARG A 145 -17.42 -0.84 -4.10
CA ARG A 145 -17.86 0.56 -3.98
C ARG A 145 -19.35 0.66 -4.30
N VAL A 146 -19.99 1.69 -3.77
CA VAL A 146 -21.29 2.13 -4.28
C VAL A 146 -21.03 3.16 -5.37
N LEU A 147 -21.53 2.91 -6.58
CA LEU A 147 -21.53 3.86 -7.68
C LEU A 147 -22.94 4.41 -7.90
N GLY A 148 -23.04 5.69 -8.23
CA GLY A 148 -24.32 6.33 -8.51
C GLY A 148 -24.40 7.76 -7.97
N GLU A 149 -25.38 8.49 -8.48
CA GLU A 149 -25.83 9.77 -7.97
C GLU A 149 -27.34 9.68 -7.74
N ASN A 150 -27.84 10.15 -6.60
CA ASN A 150 -29.25 10.02 -6.19
C ASN A 150 -29.76 8.56 -6.15
N CYS A 151 -31.01 8.31 -6.51
CA CYS A 151 -31.76 7.08 -6.27
C CYS A 151 -31.32 5.84 -7.08
N GLN A 152 -30.26 5.94 -7.88
CA GLN A 152 -29.67 4.82 -8.63
C GLN A 152 -28.27 4.53 -8.10
N GLN A 153 -28.21 4.02 -6.87
CA GLN A 153 -27.00 3.47 -6.26
C GLN A 153 -26.90 1.98 -6.59
N GLY A 154 -25.86 1.59 -7.31
CA GLY A 154 -25.51 0.19 -7.56
C GLY A 154 -24.22 -0.18 -6.82
N GLN A 155 -24.17 -1.38 -6.24
CA GLN A 155 -22.92 -1.93 -5.73
C GLN A 155 -22.08 -2.41 -6.91
N ALA A 156 -20.81 -2.03 -6.91
CA ALA A 156 -19.82 -2.38 -7.90
C ALA A 156 -18.66 -3.11 -7.22
N SER A 157 -18.41 -4.35 -7.64
CA SER A 157 -17.27 -5.14 -7.19
C SER A 157 -16.15 -5.05 -8.22
N PHE A 158 -14.99 -4.58 -7.78
CA PHE A 158 -13.80 -4.40 -8.61
C PHE A 158 -12.79 -5.52 -8.37
N PHE A 159 -12.04 -5.83 -9.41
CA PHE A 159 -10.90 -6.74 -9.37
C PHE A 159 -9.72 -6.14 -10.14
N LEU A 160 -8.51 -6.26 -9.60
CA LEU A 160 -7.25 -5.94 -10.27
C LEU A 160 -6.20 -7.01 -9.99
N ASN A 161 -5.43 -7.39 -11.00
CA ASN A 161 -4.24 -8.21 -10.84
C ASN A 161 -3.10 -7.76 -11.77
N GLY A 162 -1.92 -8.28 -11.48
CA GLY A 162 -0.71 -8.07 -12.26
C GLY A 162 0.52 -8.19 -11.39
N LEU A 163 1.57 -7.43 -11.69
CA LEU A 163 2.89 -7.58 -11.09
C LEU A 163 3.26 -6.41 -10.19
N VAL A 164 3.90 -6.72 -9.07
CA VAL A 164 4.49 -5.75 -8.15
C VAL A 164 5.93 -5.49 -8.52
N HIS A 165 6.27 -4.21 -8.71
CA HIS A 165 7.64 -3.78 -8.93
C HIS A 165 8.15 -2.95 -7.75
N PHE A 166 9.41 -3.22 -7.40
CA PHE A 166 10.17 -2.51 -6.37
C PHE A 166 11.32 -1.80 -7.07
N ASP A 167 11.47 -0.50 -6.85
CA ASP A 167 12.66 0.21 -7.29
C ASP A 167 13.80 -0.18 -6.34
N SER A 168 14.94 -0.59 -6.89
CA SER A 168 15.94 -1.42 -6.16
C SER A 168 16.72 -0.70 -5.06
N ASP A 169 16.47 0.59 -4.85
CA ASP A 169 17.22 1.45 -3.91
C ASP A 169 16.70 1.43 -2.46
N VAL A 170 15.53 0.83 -2.18
CA VAL A 170 15.11 0.60 -0.78
C VAL A 170 15.57 -0.78 -0.32
N GLN A 171 16.87 -0.90 -0.01
CA GLN A 171 17.36 -2.08 0.70
C GLN A 171 16.59 -2.22 2.02
N PRO A 172 15.99 -3.39 2.32
CA PRO A 172 15.35 -3.62 3.60
C PRO A 172 16.44 -3.61 4.68
N VAL A 173 16.52 -2.50 5.44
CA VAL A 173 17.57 -2.29 6.44
C VAL A 173 17.60 -3.49 7.40
N PRO A 174 18.71 -4.26 7.45
CA PRO A 174 18.78 -5.40 8.35
C PRO A 174 18.71 -4.90 9.78
N ILE A 175 17.61 -5.23 10.47
CA ILE A 175 17.38 -4.85 11.88
C ILE A 175 18.57 -5.22 12.80
N PRO A 176 19.32 -6.31 12.59
CA PRO A 176 20.56 -6.55 13.34
C PRO A 176 21.57 -5.39 13.25
N ALA A 177 21.79 -4.80 12.07
CA ALA A 177 22.73 -3.70 11.88
C ALA A 177 22.25 -2.41 12.57
N ALA A 178 20.94 -2.13 12.51
CA ALA A 178 20.36 -1.01 13.25
C ALA A 178 20.53 -1.19 14.77
N ALA A 179 20.28 -2.39 15.31
CA ALA A 179 20.50 -2.69 16.73
C ALA A 179 21.97 -2.53 17.15
N TRP A 180 22.93 -2.93 16.30
CA TRP A 180 24.36 -2.69 16.55
C TRP A 180 24.75 -1.21 16.50
N LEU A 181 24.16 -0.41 15.60
CA LEU A 181 24.41 1.03 15.52
C LEU A 181 23.81 1.80 16.72
N PHE A 182 22.57 1.49 17.11
CA PHE A 182 21.98 2.04 18.33
C PHE A 182 22.73 1.59 19.59
N GLY A 183 23.13 0.31 19.67
CA GLY A 183 23.91 -0.23 20.78
C GLY A 183 25.29 0.41 20.92
N SER A 184 26.03 0.56 19.81
CA SER A 184 27.35 1.21 19.81
C SER A 184 27.27 2.72 20.09
N GLY A 185 26.24 3.41 19.61
CA GLY A 185 25.97 4.81 19.97
C GLY A 185 25.73 5.01 21.47
N ILE A 186 24.87 4.19 22.08
CA ILE A 186 24.59 4.24 23.53
C ILE A 186 25.83 3.89 24.34
N ALA A 187 26.59 2.86 23.94
CA ALA A 187 27.84 2.48 24.61
C ALA A 187 28.91 3.58 24.52
N GLY A 188 29.04 4.25 23.38
CA GLY A 188 29.95 5.38 23.19
C GLY A 188 29.61 6.58 24.09
N ILE A 189 28.33 6.92 24.19
CA ILE A 189 27.86 8.00 25.09
C ILE A 189 28.15 7.63 26.56
N ALA A 190 27.85 6.39 26.97
CA ALA A 190 28.11 5.93 28.34
C ALA A 190 29.61 5.96 28.70
N ALA A 191 30.49 5.57 27.76
CA ALA A 191 31.94 5.66 27.93
C ALA A 191 32.43 7.11 28.08
N LEU A 192 31.89 8.04 27.29
CA LEU A 192 32.24 9.46 27.35
C LEU A 192 31.80 10.11 28.68
N VAL A 193 30.60 9.79 29.16
CA VAL A 193 30.11 10.25 30.47
C VAL A 193 30.96 9.68 31.61
N ARG A 194 31.29 8.38 31.56
CA ARG A 194 32.16 7.75 32.57
C ARG A 194 33.53 8.41 32.64
N ARG A 195 34.14 8.75 31.50
CA ARG A 195 35.44 9.44 31.42
C ARG A 195 35.42 10.85 32.02
N ARG A 196 34.28 11.56 31.94
CA ARG A 196 34.11 12.92 32.51
C ARG A 196 33.92 12.94 34.03
N ASN A 197 33.53 11.83 34.64
CA ASN A 197 33.36 11.73 36.10
C ASN A 197 34.58 11.13 36.83
N THR A 198 35.67 10.82 36.10
CA THR A 198 36.94 10.30 36.63
C THR A 198 38.10 11.29 36.50
N HIS A 199 37.77 12.57 36.31
CA HIS A 199 38.68 13.71 36.25
C HIS A 199 38.11 14.85 37.11
#